data_AF-A0A0U4VXU1-F1
#
_entry.id   AF-A0A0U4VXU1-F1
#
_cell.length_a   1.000
_cell.length_b   1.000
_cell.length_c   1.000
_cell.angle_alpha   90.00
_cell.angle_beta   90.00
_cell.angle_gamma   90.00
#
_symmetry.space_group_name_H-M   'P 1'
#
loop_
_entity.id
_entity.type
_entity.pdbx_description
1 polymer ?
#
loop_
_entity_poly.entity_id
_entity_poly.type
_entity_poly.pdbx_seq_one_letter_code
_entity_poly.pdbx_strand_id
1 'polypeptide(L)'
;MPETKYDLPATPVPQGETGTPLTRRESREIVTPYAFEVCPNLLGVPTAHPLRRAIAMAIDGIIISGLAKASLLLILPVMTYLIWFRLQAKKFNHVIVLLLVTAFLSASATWMPELIVKEETQRKVGETELSADQAMVLATSALKIQAESCKLDCMEKELEKVAKMLRRAGVDKVAATEMLDGLVQGSDFPPAQWSTYREALLKDLPEAAPVVQAEAKPAQAAQAPLPWYLPDENTHSVVAWVKGIFADLGIGVGWAVFYFTATIAWCHGQTMGKKLMRIKVIQLDGKELNLFGAFSRQGGYGAGIATGMLGFLQILWDPNRQAIQDKVASTVVIRLGKAKRPLTH
;
A
#
# COMPACT_ATOMS: atom_id res chain seq x y z
N MET A 1 58.13 -25.26 0.57
CA MET A 1 57.00 -24.56 1.20
C MET A 1 55.76 -24.89 0.37
N PRO A 2 54.71 -25.50 0.93
CA PRO A 2 53.51 -25.78 0.15
C PRO A 2 52.55 -24.58 0.24
N GLU A 3 52.30 -23.95 -0.90
CA GLU A 3 51.15 -23.07 -1.13
C GLU A 3 50.02 -23.91 -1.70
N THR A 4 48.87 -23.97 -1.02
CA THR A 4 47.52 -23.73 -1.59
C THR A 4 46.45 -23.89 -0.52
N LYS A 5 46.27 -22.78 0.20
CA LYS A 5 45.02 -22.12 0.59
C LYS A 5 43.71 -22.87 0.23
N TYR A 6 43.10 -23.49 1.23
CA TYR A 6 41.64 -23.71 1.37
C TYR A 6 40.83 -23.91 0.08
N ASP A 7 41.03 -25.03 -0.61
CA ASP A 7 39.97 -25.54 -1.48
C ASP A 7 38.85 -26.11 -0.61
N LEU A 8 37.72 -25.42 -0.57
CA LEU A 8 36.49 -25.97 -0.01
C LEU A 8 36.18 -27.25 -0.78
N PRO A 9 35.98 -28.41 -0.12
CA PRO A 9 35.58 -29.62 -0.82
C PRO A 9 34.31 -29.30 -1.61
N ALA A 10 34.37 -29.45 -2.93
CA ALA A 10 33.20 -29.33 -3.78
C ALA A 10 32.10 -30.23 -3.19
N THR A 11 30.91 -29.66 -2.97
CA THR A 11 29.77 -30.43 -2.49
C THR A 11 29.59 -31.65 -3.40
N PRO A 12 29.60 -32.88 -2.86
CA PRO A 12 29.54 -34.07 -3.69
C PRO A 12 28.27 -34.02 -4.53
N VAL A 13 28.45 -34.15 -5.84
CA VAL A 13 27.35 -34.16 -6.80
C VAL A 13 26.48 -35.38 -6.48
N PRO A 14 25.15 -35.24 -6.39
CA PRO A 14 24.24 -36.34 -6.12
C PRO A 14 24.42 -37.41 -7.21
N GLN A 15 24.85 -38.61 -6.82
CA GLN A 15 25.04 -39.72 -7.75
C GLN A 15 23.68 -40.34 -8.09
N GLY A 16 23.26 -40.20 -9.35
CA GLY A 16 22.13 -40.94 -9.93
C GLY A 16 22.62 -41.99 -10.93
N GLU A 17 21.75 -42.94 -11.25
CA GLU A 17 22.02 -44.25 -11.89
C GLU A 17 22.72 -44.23 -13.26
N THR A 18 22.87 -43.07 -13.93
CA THR A 18 23.53 -42.95 -15.26
C THR A 18 24.84 -42.16 -15.26
N GLY A 19 25.35 -41.73 -14.09
CA GLY A 19 26.75 -41.30 -13.91
C GLY A 19 27.18 -39.97 -14.56
N THR A 20 26.32 -39.31 -15.36
CA THR A 20 26.61 -37.98 -15.93
C THR A 20 25.82 -36.88 -15.20
N PRO A 21 26.51 -35.85 -14.68
CA PRO A 21 25.86 -34.76 -13.95
C PRO A 21 25.08 -33.84 -14.90
N LEU A 22 23.95 -33.31 -14.42
CA LEU A 22 23.11 -32.37 -15.17
C LEU A 22 23.88 -31.10 -15.55
N THR A 23 23.58 -30.54 -16.73
CA THR A 23 24.10 -29.23 -17.11
C THR A 23 23.49 -28.12 -16.23
N ARG A 24 24.20 -26.98 -16.11
CA ARG A 24 23.72 -25.81 -15.35
C ARG A 24 22.31 -25.35 -15.76
N ARG A 25 21.96 -25.50 -17.04
CA ARG A 25 20.64 -25.14 -17.55
C ARG A 25 19.58 -26.13 -17.06
N GLU A 26 19.87 -27.42 -17.09
CA GLU A 26 18.96 -28.48 -16.66
C GLU A 26 18.74 -28.47 -15.15
N SER A 27 19.80 -28.25 -14.35
CA SER A 27 19.66 -28.11 -12.90
C SER A 27 18.65 -27.01 -12.56
N ARG A 28 18.65 -25.91 -13.33
CA ARG A 28 17.70 -24.80 -13.16
C ARG A 28 16.27 -25.13 -13.56
N GLU A 29 16.04 -26.12 -14.42
CA GLU A 29 14.69 -26.44 -14.90
C GLU A 29 13.94 -27.39 -13.97
N ILE A 30 14.62 -28.03 -13.02
CA ILE A 30 14.05 -29.04 -12.12
C ILE A 30 14.51 -28.81 -10.67
N VAL A 31 13.81 -29.40 -9.70
CA VAL A 31 14.27 -29.35 -8.31
C VAL A 31 15.39 -30.38 -8.11
N THR A 32 16.53 -29.91 -7.61
CA THR A 32 17.75 -30.69 -7.32
C THR A 32 18.08 -30.67 -5.83
N PRO A 33 18.82 -31.66 -5.29
CA PRO A 33 19.15 -31.71 -3.86
C PRO A 33 20.35 -30.81 -3.48
N TYR A 34 20.63 -29.77 -4.28
CA TYR A 34 21.80 -28.90 -4.15
C TYR A 34 21.81 -28.05 -2.86
N ALA A 35 20.64 -27.75 -2.28
CA ALA A 35 20.54 -26.91 -1.08
C ALA A 35 19.42 -27.41 -0.16
N PHE A 36 19.80 -27.78 1.06
CA PHE A 36 18.95 -28.35 2.13
C PHE A 36 18.40 -29.74 1.79
N GLU A 37 18.06 -30.54 2.80
CA GLU A 37 17.41 -31.85 2.59
C GLU A 37 16.07 -31.63 1.87
N VAL A 38 16.05 -31.93 0.57
CA VAL A 38 14.86 -31.84 -0.27
C VAL A 38 14.11 -33.16 -0.19
N CYS A 39 12.79 -33.10 0.01
CA CYS A 39 11.92 -34.27 -0.03
C CYS A 39 12.14 -35.05 -1.34
N PRO A 40 12.40 -36.37 -1.31
CA PRO A 40 12.66 -37.17 -2.51
C PRO A 40 11.55 -37.06 -3.56
N ASN A 41 10.31 -36.88 -3.13
CA ASN A 41 9.16 -36.72 -4.01
C ASN A 41 9.14 -35.39 -4.78
N LEU A 42 9.95 -34.41 -4.37
CA LEU A 42 10.03 -33.11 -5.04
C LEU A 42 11.14 -33.07 -6.10
N LEU A 43 12.09 -34.00 -6.04
CA LEU A 43 13.18 -34.11 -7.00
C LEU A 43 12.67 -34.35 -8.43
N GLY A 44 13.30 -33.67 -9.39
CA GLY A 44 12.92 -33.76 -10.81
C GLY A 44 11.64 -33.02 -11.18
N VAL A 45 10.94 -32.40 -10.20
CA VAL A 45 9.75 -31.57 -10.49
C VAL A 45 10.17 -30.30 -11.22
N PRO A 46 9.50 -29.91 -12.32
CA PRO A 46 9.86 -28.71 -13.06
C PRO A 46 9.67 -27.44 -12.23
N THR A 47 10.69 -26.57 -12.20
CA THR A 47 10.64 -25.28 -11.50
C THR A 47 9.96 -24.21 -12.36
N ALA A 48 9.45 -23.16 -11.70
CA ALA A 48 8.84 -22.04 -12.39
C ALA A 48 9.89 -21.09 -13.01
N HIS A 49 9.69 -20.72 -14.28
CA HIS A 49 10.52 -19.72 -14.94
C HIS A 49 10.37 -18.33 -14.29
N PRO A 50 11.44 -17.51 -14.17
CA PRO A 50 11.39 -16.17 -13.58
C PRO A 50 10.29 -15.29 -14.18
N LEU A 51 10.17 -15.28 -15.52
CA LEU A 51 9.13 -14.50 -16.20
C LEU A 51 7.70 -14.89 -15.78
N ARG A 52 7.44 -16.19 -15.54
CA ARG A 52 6.11 -16.64 -15.07
C ARG A 52 5.82 -16.16 -13.66
N ARG A 53 6.83 -16.13 -12.80
CA ARG A 53 6.72 -15.57 -11.46
C ARG A 53 6.49 -14.06 -11.52
N ALA A 54 7.21 -13.34 -12.39
CA ALA A 54 7.03 -11.90 -12.57
C ALA A 54 5.61 -11.55 -13.02
N ILE A 55 5.09 -12.24 -14.05
CA ILE A 55 3.71 -12.04 -14.52
C ILE A 55 2.69 -12.35 -13.43
N ALA A 56 2.88 -13.44 -12.67
CA ALA A 56 2.00 -13.77 -11.55
C ALA A 56 1.99 -12.65 -10.49
N MET A 57 3.16 -12.12 -10.12
CA MET A 57 3.27 -11.02 -9.17
C MET A 57 2.65 -9.72 -9.70
N ALA A 58 2.74 -9.45 -11.00
CA ALA A 58 2.11 -8.28 -11.62
C ALA A 58 0.57 -8.36 -11.55
N ILE A 59 -0.01 -9.53 -11.86
CA ILE A 59 -1.45 -9.78 -11.71
C ILE A 59 -1.88 -9.59 -10.25
N ASP A 60 -1.14 -10.19 -9.32
CA ASP A 60 -1.41 -10.04 -7.88
C ASP A 60 -1.34 -8.56 -7.46
N GLY A 61 -0.38 -7.80 -7.99
CA GLY A 61 -0.23 -6.37 -7.73
C GLY A 61 -1.43 -5.52 -8.20
N ILE A 62 -1.99 -5.83 -9.38
CA ILE A 62 -3.22 -5.17 -9.87
C ILE A 62 -4.39 -5.44 -8.91
N ILE A 63 -4.54 -6.69 -8.46
CA ILE A 63 -5.61 -7.08 -7.52
C ILE A 63 -5.45 -6.35 -6.19
N ILE A 64 -4.22 -6.32 -5.63
CA ILE A 64 -3.92 -5.63 -4.38
C ILE A 64 -4.17 -4.13 -4.51
N SER A 65 -3.76 -3.51 -5.62
CA SER A 65 -3.99 -2.08 -5.86
C SER A 65 -5.47 -1.74 -5.91
N GLY A 66 -6.28 -2.60 -6.53
CA GLY A 66 -7.75 -2.48 -6.52
C GLY A 66 -8.33 -2.63 -5.11
N LEU A 67 -7.85 -3.61 -4.32
CA LEU A 67 -8.30 -3.83 -2.94
C LEU A 67 -7.93 -2.68 -2.01
N ALA A 68 -6.72 -2.14 -2.12
CA ALA A 68 -6.23 -1.08 -1.25
C ALA A 68 -6.99 0.25 -1.44
N LYS A 69 -7.60 0.46 -2.62
CA LYS A 69 -8.46 1.62 -2.93
C LYS A 69 -9.95 1.35 -2.72
N ALA A 70 -10.33 0.11 -2.39
CA ALA A 70 -11.73 -0.23 -2.20
C ALA A 70 -12.23 0.40 -0.89
N SER A 71 -13.37 1.09 -0.97
CA SER A 71 -14.06 1.57 0.24
C SER A 71 -14.46 0.40 1.14
N LEU A 72 -14.54 0.66 2.45
CA LEU A 72 -14.98 -0.34 3.43
C LEU A 72 -16.36 -0.94 3.06
N LEU A 73 -17.20 -0.15 2.40
CA LEU A 73 -18.50 -0.54 1.86
C LEU A 73 -18.41 -1.72 0.85
N LEU A 74 -17.33 -1.81 0.08
CA LEU A 74 -17.09 -2.91 -0.85
C LEU A 74 -16.38 -4.10 -0.20
N ILE A 75 -15.57 -3.86 0.83
CA ILE A 75 -14.80 -4.91 1.52
C ILE A 75 -15.72 -5.76 2.41
N LEU A 76 -16.66 -5.15 3.13
CA LEU A 76 -17.53 -5.87 4.08
C LEU A 76 -18.37 -6.99 3.42
N PRO A 77 -19.06 -6.79 2.28
CA PRO A 77 -19.80 -7.87 1.60
C PRO A 77 -18.88 -9.01 1.11
N VAL A 78 -17.66 -8.69 0.67
CA VAL A 78 -16.69 -9.70 0.25
C VAL A 78 -16.21 -10.51 1.44
N MET A 79 -15.93 -9.86 2.57
CA MET A 79 -15.49 -10.53 3.80
C MET A 79 -16.59 -11.42 4.38
N THR A 80 -17.85 -10.96 4.41
CA THR A 80 -18.98 -11.79 4.87
C THR A 80 -19.20 -12.99 3.95
N TYR A 81 -19.11 -12.80 2.63
CA TYR A 81 -19.16 -13.91 1.67
C TYR A 81 -18.03 -14.92 1.90
N LEU A 82 -16.78 -14.47 2.10
CA LEU A 82 -15.65 -15.35 2.36
C LEU A 82 -15.80 -16.10 3.70
N ILE A 83 -16.30 -15.43 4.75
CA ILE A 83 -16.61 -16.06 6.04
C ILE A 83 -17.65 -17.16 5.84
N TRP A 84 -18.76 -16.86 5.17
CA TRP A 84 -19.80 -17.84 4.88
C TRP A 84 -19.27 -19.01 4.05
N PHE A 85 -18.52 -18.76 2.98
CA PHE A 85 -17.91 -19.80 2.15
C PHE A 85 -16.97 -20.72 2.96
N ARG A 86 -16.18 -20.14 3.88
CA ARG A 86 -15.26 -20.91 4.74
C ARG A 86 -15.97 -21.65 5.87
N LEU A 87 -17.09 -21.12 6.37
CA LEU A 87 -18.00 -21.83 7.27
C LEU A 87 -18.59 -23.07 6.58
N GLN A 88 -19.07 -22.92 5.34
CA GLN A 88 -19.58 -24.05 4.54
C GLN A 88 -18.50 -25.12 4.29
N ALA A 89 -17.25 -24.71 4.08
CA ALA A 89 -16.12 -25.61 3.93
C ALA A 89 -15.61 -26.23 5.26
N LYS A 90 -16.27 -25.97 6.40
CA LYS A 90 -15.89 -26.44 7.76
C LYS A 90 -14.45 -26.05 8.15
N LYS A 91 -13.94 -24.92 7.68
CA LYS A 91 -12.58 -24.41 7.98
C LYS A 91 -12.63 -23.33 9.07
N PHE A 92 -12.92 -23.72 10.32
CA PHE A 92 -13.13 -22.79 11.44
C PHE A 92 -11.94 -21.85 11.71
N ASN A 93 -10.71 -22.34 11.61
CA ASN A 93 -9.52 -21.50 11.81
C ASN A 93 -9.47 -20.33 10.82
N HIS A 94 -9.93 -20.53 9.59
CA HIS A 94 -9.99 -19.45 8.60
C HIS A 94 -11.10 -18.44 8.92
N VAL A 95 -12.22 -18.91 9.46
CA VAL A 95 -13.35 -18.06 9.85
C VAL A 95 -12.94 -17.13 10.98
N ILE A 96 -12.26 -17.65 12.00
CA ILE A 96 -11.77 -16.85 13.13
C ILE A 96 -10.85 -15.73 12.62
N VAL A 97 -9.89 -16.05 11.74
CA VAL A 97 -8.99 -15.05 11.16
C VAL A 97 -9.75 -13.99 10.37
N LEU A 98 -10.72 -14.39 9.53
CA LEU A 98 -11.52 -13.43 8.76
C LEU A 98 -12.38 -12.53 9.66
N LEU A 99 -12.94 -13.05 10.76
CA LEU A 99 -13.67 -12.26 11.74
C LEU A 99 -12.76 -11.25 12.44
N LEU A 100 -11.57 -11.67 12.89
CA LEU A 100 -10.59 -10.78 13.51
C LEU A 100 -10.14 -9.67 12.57
N VAL A 101 -9.89 -9.99 11.29
CA VAL A 101 -9.52 -8.99 10.27
C VAL A 101 -10.68 -8.03 10.00
N THR A 102 -11.91 -8.52 9.89
CA THR A 102 -13.09 -7.67 9.67
C THR A 102 -13.33 -6.75 10.86
N ALA A 103 -13.18 -7.25 12.09
CA ALA A 103 -13.28 -6.48 13.32
C ALA A 103 -12.16 -5.43 13.40
N PHE A 104 -10.92 -5.79 13.07
CA PHE A 104 -9.79 -4.86 13.04
C PHE A 104 -9.99 -3.74 12.01
N LEU A 105 -10.41 -4.06 10.79
CA LEU A 105 -10.68 -3.04 9.75
C LEU A 105 -11.81 -2.09 10.18
N SER A 106 -12.89 -2.63 10.74
CA SER A 106 -14.02 -1.83 11.22
C SER A 106 -13.62 -0.96 12.41
N ALA A 107 -12.88 -1.51 13.37
CA ALA A 107 -12.36 -0.76 14.51
C ALA A 107 -11.34 0.30 14.07
N SER A 108 -10.44 0.01 13.14
CA SER A 108 -9.48 1.01 12.65
C SER A 108 -10.19 2.22 12.03
N ALA A 109 -11.35 2.02 11.39
CA ALA A 109 -12.16 3.11 10.85
C ALA A 109 -12.81 3.98 11.93
N THR A 110 -13.13 3.43 13.10
CA THR A 110 -13.77 4.18 14.20
C THR A 110 -12.77 4.75 15.20
N TRP A 111 -11.65 4.07 15.43
CA TRP A 111 -10.68 4.40 16.48
C TRP A 111 -9.47 5.19 15.96
N MET A 112 -9.15 5.12 14.66
CA MET A 112 -7.98 5.76 14.06
C MET A 112 -8.27 6.27 12.63
N PRO A 113 -9.15 7.28 12.46
CA PRO A 113 -9.51 7.80 11.14
C PRO A 113 -8.30 8.34 10.34
N GLU A 114 -7.27 8.83 11.04
CA GLU A 114 -6.02 9.33 10.48
C GLU A 114 -5.19 8.28 9.70
N LEU A 115 -5.38 6.97 9.97
CA LEU A 115 -4.63 5.91 9.28
C LEU A 115 -5.28 5.42 7.98
N ILE A 116 -6.53 5.79 7.68
CA ILE A 116 -7.26 5.29 6.51
C ILE A 116 -7.52 6.41 5.50
N VAL A 117 -7.69 7.64 5.99
CA VAL A 117 -7.85 8.82 5.15
C VAL A 117 -6.51 9.53 5.12
N LYS A 118 -5.89 9.61 3.93
CA LYS A 118 -4.91 10.66 3.65
C LYS A 118 -5.64 11.96 3.98
N GLU A 119 -5.25 12.59 5.08
CA GLU A 119 -5.59 13.97 5.38
C GLU A 119 -4.92 14.79 4.26
N GLU A 120 -5.58 14.89 3.10
CA GLU A 120 -5.59 16.18 2.40
C GLU A 120 -5.91 17.16 3.50
N THR A 121 -5.01 18.12 3.67
CA THR A 121 -5.01 19.11 4.73
C THR A 121 -6.29 19.94 4.63
N GLN A 122 -7.43 19.35 5.00
CA GLN A 122 -8.61 20.03 5.44
C GLN A 122 -8.20 20.59 6.78
N ARG A 123 -7.54 21.75 6.70
CA ARG A 123 -7.61 22.77 7.71
C ARG A 123 -9.04 22.72 8.24
N LYS A 124 -9.22 22.27 9.48
CA LYS A 124 -10.49 22.40 10.21
C LYS A 124 -10.77 23.89 10.33
N VAL A 125 -11.32 24.45 9.27
CA VAL A 125 -11.93 25.77 9.24
C VAL A 125 -13.21 25.65 10.04
N GLY A 126 -13.36 26.51 11.04
CA GLY A 126 -14.21 26.31 12.20
C GLY A 126 -15.60 25.76 11.88
N GLU A 127 -16.02 24.79 12.69
CA GLU A 127 -17.40 24.29 12.76
C GLU A 127 -18.35 25.45 13.15
N THR A 128 -18.64 26.30 12.18
CA THR A 128 -19.81 27.19 12.24
C THR A 128 -20.86 26.47 11.41
N GLU A 129 -21.73 25.68 12.05
CA GLU A 129 -22.84 25.05 11.34
C GLU A 129 -23.73 26.15 10.74
N LEU A 130 -23.68 26.30 9.41
CA LEU A 130 -24.62 27.17 8.70
C LEU A 130 -26.02 26.59 8.86
N SER A 131 -26.97 27.42 9.28
CA SER A 131 -28.39 27.08 9.24
C SER A 131 -28.86 26.80 7.80
N ALA A 132 -29.95 26.04 7.65
CA ALA A 132 -30.50 25.69 6.33
C ALA A 132 -30.75 26.92 5.44
N ASP A 133 -31.19 28.03 6.03
CA ASP A 133 -31.42 29.29 5.32
C ASP A 133 -30.12 29.92 4.81
N GLN A 134 -29.05 29.88 5.60
CA GLN A 134 -27.73 30.39 5.25
C GLN A 134 -27.06 29.54 4.16
N ALA A 135 -27.17 28.22 4.26
CA ALA A 135 -26.69 27.29 3.25
C ALA A 135 -27.42 27.49 1.92
N MET A 136 -28.72 27.73 1.96
CA MET A 136 -29.52 28.02 0.76
C MET A 136 -29.14 29.35 0.11
N VAL A 137 -28.87 30.40 0.90
CA VAL A 137 -28.36 31.68 0.38
C VAL A 137 -27.00 31.50 -0.29
N LEU A 138 -26.10 30.72 0.30
CA LEU A 138 -24.79 30.43 -0.28
C LEU A 138 -24.92 29.69 -1.62
N ALA A 139 -25.71 28.62 -1.66
CA ALA A 139 -25.92 27.81 -2.86
C ALA A 139 -26.61 28.60 -4.00
N THR A 140 -27.62 29.41 -3.68
CA THR A 140 -28.32 30.23 -4.68
C THR A 140 -27.45 31.36 -5.21
N SER A 141 -26.60 31.95 -4.38
CA SER A 141 -25.63 32.97 -4.80
C SER A 141 -24.56 32.36 -5.70
N ALA A 142 -24.06 31.16 -5.37
CA ALA A 142 -23.09 30.42 -6.20
C ALA A 142 -23.63 30.14 -7.61
N LEU A 143 -24.86 29.63 -7.70
CA LEU A 143 -25.52 29.34 -8.99
C LEU A 143 -25.71 30.59 -9.84
N LYS A 144 -25.99 31.73 -9.22
CA LYS A 144 -26.15 33.01 -9.93
C LYS A 144 -24.83 33.58 -10.42
N ILE A 145 -23.77 33.50 -9.61
CA ILE A 145 -22.42 33.95 -9.98
C ILE A 145 -21.89 33.13 -11.17
N GLN A 146 -22.20 31.83 -11.22
CA GLN A 146 -21.82 30.94 -12.31
C GLN A 146 -22.75 31.02 -13.54
N ALA A 147 -23.85 31.76 -13.45
CA ALA A 147 -24.76 31.91 -14.58
C ALA A 147 -24.15 32.84 -15.64
N GLU A 148 -24.15 32.41 -16.91
CA GLU A 148 -23.58 33.14 -18.06
C GLU A 148 -24.17 34.56 -18.25
N SER A 149 -25.36 34.82 -17.70
CA SER A 149 -26.02 36.13 -17.73
C SER A 149 -25.59 37.11 -16.62
N CYS A 150 -24.79 36.68 -15.63
CA CYS A 150 -24.44 37.49 -14.47
C CYS A 150 -23.14 38.27 -14.72
N LYS A 151 -23.27 39.56 -15.08
CA LYS A 151 -22.12 40.48 -15.25
C LYS A 151 -21.54 40.92 -13.89
N LEU A 152 -20.46 41.71 -13.92
CA LEU A 152 -19.75 42.19 -12.73
C LEU A 152 -20.67 42.77 -11.64
N ASP A 153 -21.56 43.70 -11.98
CA ASP A 153 -22.49 44.30 -11.01
C ASP A 153 -23.45 43.28 -10.37
N CYS A 154 -23.73 42.18 -11.05
CA CYS A 154 -24.54 41.08 -10.54
C CYS A 154 -23.72 40.22 -9.56
N MET A 155 -22.48 39.90 -9.92
CA MET A 155 -21.55 39.14 -9.07
C MET A 155 -21.24 39.88 -7.77
N GLU A 156 -20.94 41.18 -7.84
CA GLU A 156 -20.69 42.03 -6.67
C GLU A 156 -21.87 42.01 -5.69
N LYS A 157 -23.11 42.13 -6.19
CA LYS A 157 -24.31 42.09 -5.35
C LYS A 157 -24.53 40.73 -4.68
N GLU A 158 -24.21 39.62 -5.36
CA GLU A 158 -24.33 38.29 -4.75
C GLU A 158 -23.20 38.03 -3.75
N LEU A 159 -21.98 38.48 -4.02
CA LEU A 159 -20.85 38.41 -3.09
C LEU A 159 -21.09 39.23 -1.81
N GLU A 160 -21.69 40.42 -1.92
CA GLU A 160 -22.10 41.20 -0.75
C GLU A 160 -23.17 40.49 0.09
N LYS A 161 -24.12 39.79 -0.54
CA LYS A 161 -25.13 39.00 0.19
C LYS A 161 -24.49 37.87 0.97
N VAL A 162 -23.54 37.17 0.34
CA VAL A 162 -22.77 36.11 1.00
C VAL A 162 -21.94 36.68 2.16
N ALA A 163 -21.22 37.78 1.95
CA ALA A 163 -20.43 38.41 3.02
C ALA A 163 -21.30 38.87 4.21
N LYS A 164 -22.49 39.43 3.96
CA LYS A 164 -23.46 39.77 5.01
C LYS A 164 -23.98 38.53 5.74
N MET A 165 -24.22 37.44 5.01
CA MET A 165 -24.63 36.16 5.60
C MET A 165 -23.54 35.58 6.50
N LEU A 166 -22.29 35.51 6.01
CA LEU A 166 -21.14 35.01 6.77
C LEU A 166 -20.90 35.82 8.05
N ARG A 167 -21.08 37.14 7.97
CA ARG A 167 -21.02 38.03 9.14
C ARG A 167 -22.10 37.72 10.16
N ARG A 168 -23.34 37.48 9.72
CA ARG A 168 -24.44 37.08 10.61
C ARG A 168 -24.24 35.71 11.22
N ALA A 169 -23.59 34.81 10.49
CA ALA A 169 -23.21 33.48 10.96
C ALA A 169 -22.03 33.50 11.94
N GLY A 170 -21.32 34.64 12.08
CA GLY A 170 -20.15 34.74 12.96
C GLY A 170 -18.91 34.00 12.43
N VAL A 171 -18.84 33.78 11.12
CA VAL A 171 -17.75 33.07 10.46
C VAL A 171 -16.46 33.89 10.56
N ASP A 172 -15.34 33.23 10.86
CA ASP A 172 -14.03 33.89 10.96
C ASP A 172 -13.49 34.34 9.59
N LYS A 173 -12.60 35.33 9.58
CA LYS A 173 -12.00 35.86 8.34
C LYS A 173 -11.34 34.78 7.46
N VAL A 174 -10.73 33.74 8.03
CA VAL A 174 -10.03 32.69 7.26
C VAL A 174 -11.05 31.81 6.57
N ALA A 175 -12.07 31.36 7.30
CA ALA A 175 -13.18 30.59 6.78
C ALA A 175 -13.93 31.31 5.65
N ALA A 176 -14.24 32.59 5.88
CA ALA A 176 -14.93 33.40 4.90
C ALA A 176 -14.09 33.64 3.64
N THR A 177 -12.76 33.72 3.77
CA THR A 177 -11.85 33.86 2.61
C THR A 177 -11.96 32.65 1.69
N GLU A 178 -11.90 31.43 2.25
CA GLU A 178 -11.98 30.20 1.46
C GLU A 178 -13.35 30.04 0.79
N MET A 179 -14.44 30.34 1.51
CA MET A 179 -15.79 30.29 0.94
C MET A 179 -15.99 31.30 -0.19
N LEU A 180 -15.49 32.53 -0.04
CA LEU A 180 -15.57 33.55 -1.07
C LEU A 180 -14.69 33.23 -2.28
N ASP A 181 -13.47 32.74 -2.06
CA ASP A 181 -12.57 32.32 -3.14
C ASP A 181 -13.18 31.16 -3.95
N GLY A 182 -13.81 30.19 -3.27
CA GLY A 182 -14.50 29.09 -3.94
C GLY A 182 -15.70 29.50 -4.79
N LEU A 183 -16.39 30.59 -4.44
CA LEU A 183 -17.51 31.13 -5.24
C LEU A 183 -17.03 31.82 -6.52
N VAL A 184 -15.88 32.50 -6.44
CA VAL A 184 -15.31 33.23 -7.56
C VAL A 184 -14.49 32.31 -8.47
N GLN A 185 -13.94 31.24 -7.93
CA GLN A 185 -13.20 30.23 -8.68
C GLN A 185 -14.09 29.60 -9.76
N GLY A 186 -13.74 29.84 -11.03
CA GLY A 186 -14.49 29.35 -12.19
C GLY A 186 -15.60 30.29 -12.69
N SER A 187 -15.74 31.49 -12.12
CA SER A 187 -16.59 32.58 -12.63
C SER A 187 -15.79 33.54 -13.54
N ASP A 188 -16.50 34.40 -14.28
CA ASP A 188 -15.91 35.43 -15.15
C ASP A 188 -15.43 36.69 -14.39
N PHE A 189 -15.22 36.59 -13.07
CA PHE A 189 -14.76 37.71 -12.26
C PHE A 189 -13.28 38.06 -12.56
N PRO A 190 -12.92 39.34 -12.79
CA PRO A 190 -11.56 39.77 -13.07
C PRO A 190 -10.60 39.45 -11.91
N PRO A 191 -9.58 38.61 -12.12
CA PRO A 191 -8.69 38.16 -11.05
C PRO A 191 -7.87 39.31 -10.46
N ALA A 192 -7.57 40.34 -11.25
CA ALA A 192 -6.83 41.52 -10.82
C ALA A 192 -7.60 42.40 -9.82
N GLN A 193 -8.94 42.34 -9.80
CA GLN A 193 -9.79 43.15 -8.91
C GLN A 193 -10.23 42.36 -7.68
N TRP A 194 -10.16 41.03 -7.72
CA TRP A 194 -10.69 40.15 -6.69
C TRP A 194 -10.02 40.32 -5.33
N SER A 195 -8.69 40.46 -5.27
CA SER A 195 -7.96 40.60 -4.00
C SER A 195 -8.43 41.81 -3.20
N THR A 196 -8.51 42.97 -3.85
CA THR A 196 -8.96 44.23 -3.23
C THR A 196 -10.43 44.16 -2.83
N TYR A 197 -11.28 43.58 -3.68
CA TYR A 197 -12.70 43.48 -3.40
C TYR A 197 -13.00 42.51 -2.24
N ARG A 198 -12.31 41.36 -2.20
CA ARG A 198 -12.41 40.38 -1.10
C ARG A 198 -11.99 40.98 0.24
N GLU A 199 -10.90 41.75 0.28
CA GLU A 199 -10.49 42.47 1.49
C GLU A 199 -11.55 43.45 1.97
N ALA A 200 -12.23 44.15 1.05
CA ALA A 200 -13.34 45.04 1.39
C ALA A 200 -14.54 44.28 1.98
N LEU A 201 -14.86 43.08 1.47
CA LEU A 201 -15.93 42.22 1.99
C LEU A 201 -15.61 41.67 3.39
N LEU A 202 -14.34 41.37 3.66
CA LEU A 202 -13.86 40.76 4.90
C LEU A 202 -13.59 41.75 6.04
N LYS A 203 -13.64 43.06 5.77
CA LYS A 203 -13.25 44.13 6.70
C LYS A 203 -13.92 44.03 8.08
N ASP A 204 -15.21 43.70 8.12
CA ASP A 204 -16.00 43.69 9.37
C ASP A 204 -16.25 42.27 9.91
N LEU A 205 -15.52 41.25 9.43
CA LEU A 205 -15.62 39.89 9.97
C LEU A 205 -14.69 39.72 11.20
N PRO A 206 -15.05 38.86 12.16
CA PRO A 206 -14.21 38.59 13.32
C PRO A 206 -12.87 37.97 12.90
N GLU A 207 -11.78 38.47 13.48
CA GLU A 207 -10.47 37.82 13.32
C GLU A 207 -10.50 36.42 13.95
N ALA A 208 -9.87 35.46 13.28
CA ALA A 208 -9.75 34.11 13.82
C ALA A 208 -9.08 34.18 15.20
N ALA A 209 -9.68 33.51 16.19
CA ALA A 209 -9.06 33.38 17.50
C ALA A 209 -7.63 32.82 17.34
N PRO A 210 -6.64 33.30 18.11
CA PRO A 210 -5.30 32.73 18.07
C PRO A 210 -5.43 31.23 18.34
N VAL A 211 -4.88 30.44 17.42
CA VAL A 211 -4.86 28.98 17.54
C VAL A 211 -4.16 28.65 18.86
N VAL A 212 -4.94 28.25 19.87
CA VAL A 212 -4.39 27.55 21.02
C VAL A 212 -3.89 26.23 20.47
N GLN A 213 -2.59 26.17 20.17
CA GLN A 213 -1.92 24.92 19.88
C GLN A 213 -2.23 23.99 21.05
N ALA A 214 -2.89 22.87 20.76
CA ALA A 214 -3.19 21.85 21.73
C ALA A 214 -1.92 21.52 22.52
N GLU A 215 -2.04 21.54 23.84
CA GLU A 215 -0.96 21.36 24.80
C GLU A 215 -0.04 20.20 24.37
N ALA A 216 1.23 20.54 24.16
CA ALA A 216 2.28 19.58 23.98
C ALA A 216 2.33 18.66 25.22
N LYS A 217 2.25 17.34 24.95
CA LYS A 217 2.58 16.25 25.88
C LYS A 217 3.90 16.58 26.63
N PRO A 218 4.05 16.21 27.92
CA PRO A 218 5.02 16.86 28.81
C PRO A 218 6.47 16.72 28.36
N ALA A 219 7.24 17.78 28.65
CA ALA A 219 8.62 18.03 28.29
C ALA A 219 9.53 16.79 28.32
N GLN A 220 9.95 16.36 27.12
CA GLN A 220 11.24 15.69 26.95
C GLN A 220 12.34 16.76 26.93
N ALA A 221 13.48 16.38 27.50
CA ALA A 221 14.58 17.24 27.94
C ALA A 221 15.00 18.34 26.95
N ALA A 222 15.38 19.48 27.52
CA ALA A 222 16.03 20.66 26.94
C ALA A 222 16.44 20.53 25.46
N GLN A 223 15.78 21.34 24.62
CA GLN A 223 16.07 21.50 23.20
C GLN A 223 17.56 21.78 22.99
N ALA A 224 18.23 20.90 22.23
CA ALA A 224 19.57 21.16 21.70
C ALA A 224 19.56 22.44 20.83
N PRO A 225 20.69 23.18 20.74
CA PRO A 225 20.78 24.39 19.93
C PRO A 225 20.31 24.12 18.50
N LEU A 226 19.57 25.07 17.93
CA LEU A 226 18.98 24.98 16.60
C LEU A 226 20.03 24.51 15.57
N PRO A 227 19.71 23.50 14.72
CA PRO A 227 20.62 23.05 13.69
C PRO A 227 20.96 24.20 12.74
N TRP A 228 22.24 24.29 12.36
CA TRP A 228 22.81 25.34 11.51
C TRP A 228 22.27 25.36 10.06
N TYR A 229 21.26 24.54 9.76
CA TYR A 229 20.69 24.38 8.44
C TYR A 229 19.16 24.32 8.52
N LEU A 230 18.51 25.33 7.92
CA LEU A 230 17.07 25.39 7.70
C LEU A 230 16.83 25.20 6.19
N PRO A 231 16.30 24.04 5.74
CA PRO A 231 16.05 23.82 4.32
C PRO A 231 14.92 24.74 3.80
N ASP A 232 15.12 25.28 2.60
CA ASP A 232 14.15 26.11 1.85
C ASP A 232 12.92 25.27 1.40
N GLU A 233 11.76 25.91 1.22
CA GLU A 233 10.46 25.29 0.94
C GLU A 233 10.43 24.42 -0.34
N ASN A 234 11.36 24.66 -1.26
CA ASN A 234 11.49 23.88 -2.51
C ASN A 234 12.53 22.75 -2.45
N THR A 235 13.07 22.43 -1.26
CA THR A 235 14.01 21.31 -1.11
C THR A 235 13.23 20.00 -0.96
N HIS A 236 13.00 19.29 -2.07
CA HIS A 236 12.54 17.89 -2.02
C HIS A 236 13.61 17.02 -1.37
N SER A 237 13.60 16.94 -0.05
CA SER A 237 14.49 16.08 0.70
C SER A 237 14.25 14.64 0.24
N VAL A 238 15.32 13.94 -0.15
CA VAL A 238 15.27 12.50 -0.44
C VAL A 238 14.64 11.77 0.76
N VAL A 239 14.86 12.26 1.98
CA VAL A 239 14.23 11.74 3.19
C VAL A 239 12.73 12.03 3.24
N ALA A 240 12.26 13.19 2.76
CA ALA A 240 10.83 13.50 2.64
C ALA A 240 10.16 12.66 1.54
N TRP A 241 10.84 12.43 0.41
CA TRP A 241 10.38 11.50 -0.64
C TRP A 241 10.33 10.06 -0.13
N VAL A 242 11.36 9.60 0.58
CA VAL A 242 11.39 8.29 1.23
C VAL A 242 10.28 8.16 2.29
N LYS A 243 10.08 9.17 3.14
CA LYS A 243 9.00 9.20 4.14
C LYS A 243 7.62 9.20 3.50
N GLY A 244 7.42 9.96 2.41
CA GLY A 244 6.19 9.98 1.63
C GLY A 244 5.89 8.62 0.98
N ILE A 245 6.93 7.98 0.42
CA ILE A 245 6.87 6.60 -0.07
C ILE A 245 6.49 5.64 1.06
N PHE A 246 7.15 5.69 2.21
CA PHE A 246 6.83 4.80 3.34
C PHE A 246 5.43 5.04 3.92
N ALA A 247 4.95 6.28 3.97
CA ALA A 247 3.58 6.61 4.40
C ALA A 247 2.54 6.08 3.39
N ASP A 248 2.77 6.29 2.10
CA ASP A 248 1.90 5.81 1.01
C ASP A 248 1.94 4.29 0.85
N LEU A 249 3.08 3.66 1.18
CA LEU A 249 3.26 2.21 1.21
C LEU A 249 2.74 1.58 2.50
N GLY A 250 2.57 2.29 3.61
CA GLY A 250 2.22 1.68 4.90
C GLY A 250 0.93 0.84 4.84
N ILE A 251 -0.11 1.38 4.22
CA ILE A 251 -1.40 0.69 4.03
C ILE A 251 -1.29 -0.36 2.91
N GLY A 252 -0.66 -0.02 1.78
CA GLY A 252 -0.54 -0.91 0.62
C GLY A 252 0.34 -2.14 0.87
N VAL A 253 1.43 -1.99 1.62
CA VAL A 253 2.32 -3.08 2.06
C VAL A 253 1.59 -3.98 3.03
N GLY A 254 0.81 -3.43 3.96
CA GLY A 254 -0.04 -4.21 4.87
C GLY A 254 -1.00 -5.12 4.09
N TRP A 255 -1.72 -4.57 3.12
CA TRP A 255 -2.60 -5.34 2.23
C TRP A 255 -1.86 -6.37 1.39
N ALA A 256 -0.66 -6.05 0.90
CA ALA A 256 0.15 -7.00 0.15
C ALA A 256 0.59 -8.18 1.03
N VAL A 257 1.12 -7.92 2.23
CA VAL A 257 1.53 -8.95 3.19
C VAL A 257 0.34 -9.82 3.58
N PHE A 258 -0.81 -9.20 3.86
CA PHE A 258 -2.05 -9.92 4.16
C PHE A 258 -2.49 -10.80 2.97
N TYR A 259 -2.62 -10.23 1.78
CA TYR A 259 -3.03 -10.93 0.56
C TYR A 259 -2.13 -12.14 0.28
N PHE A 260 -0.81 -11.94 0.24
CA PHE A 260 0.13 -13.01 -0.08
C PHE A 260 0.16 -14.09 1.00
N THR A 261 0.09 -13.72 2.28
CA THR A 261 0.07 -14.69 3.39
C THR A 261 -1.22 -15.52 3.36
N ALA A 262 -2.37 -14.85 3.26
CA ALA A 262 -3.68 -15.49 3.28
C ALA A 262 -3.89 -16.40 2.06
N THR A 263 -3.59 -15.91 0.85
CA THR A 263 -3.79 -16.70 -0.37
C THR A 263 -2.82 -17.88 -0.44
N ILE A 264 -1.53 -17.71 -0.11
CA ILE A 264 -0.58 -18.84 -0.11
C ILE A 264 -1.00 -19.90 0.91
N ALA A 265 -1.38 -19.52 2.13
CA ALA A 265 -1.76 -20.47 3.16
C ALA A 265 -3.10 -21.17 2.87
N TRP A 266 -4.10 -20.45 2.34
CA TRP A 266 -5.45 -20.98 2.14
C TRP A 266 -5.69 -21.62 0.78
N CYS A 267 -4.94 -21.22 -0.24
CA CYS A 267 -5.04 -21.74 -1.59
C CYS A 267 -3.86 -22.65 -1.94
N HIS A 268 -3.42 -23.46 -0.97
CA HIS A 268 -2.47 -24.56 -1.16
C HIS A 268 -1.20 -24.10 -1.90
N GLY A 269 -0.60 -22.98 -1.48
CA GLY A 269 0.62 -22.43 -2.06
C GLY A 269 0.44 -21.55 -3.31
N GLN A 270 -0.78 -21.16 -3.67
CA GLN A 270 -1.06 -20.34 -4.86
C GLN A 270 -1.77 -19.03 -4.54
N THR A 271 -1.27 -17.92 -5.08
CA THR A 271 -2.03 -16.68 -5.23
C THR A 271 -2.91 -16.76 -6.47
N MET A 272 -3.78 -15.76 -6.70
CA MET A 272 -4.62 -15.73 -7.91
C MET A 272 -3.76 -15.67 -9.18
N GLY A 273 -2.74 -14.80 -9.22
CA GLY A 273 -1.80 -14.70 -10.32
C GLY A 273 -0.99 -15.98 -10.51
N LYS A 274 -0.54 -16.63 -9.43
CA LYS A 274 0.17 -17.92 -9.51
C LYS A 274 -0.72 -19.04 -10.03
N LYS A 275 -2.01 -19.04 -9.66
CA LYS A 275 -3.00 -19.99 -10.18
C LYS A 275 -3.17 -19.81 -11.68
N LEU A 276 -3.29 -18.57 -12.17
CA LEU A 276 -3.37 -18.27 -13.60
C LEU A 276 -2.11 -18.72 -14.35
N MET A 277 -0.94 -18.50 -13.77
CA MET A 277 0.35 -18.90 -14.36
C MET A 277 0.70 -20.38 -14.18
N ARG A 278 -0.17 -21.17 -13.54
CA ARG A 278 0.00 -22.61 -13.22
C ARG A 278 1.30 -22.88 -12.47
N ILE A 279 1.58 -22.08 -11.44
CA ILE A 279 2.74 -22.23 -10.55
C ILE A 279 2.28 -22.30 -9.10
N LYS A 280 3.03 -23.01 -8.25
CA LYS A 280 2.72 -23.20 -6.83
C LYS A 280 3.98 -23.11 -5.99
N VAL A 281 3.87 -22.50 -4.81
CA VAL A 281 4.91 -22.51 -3.77
C VAL A 281 4.72 -23.75 -2.91
N ILE A 282 5.80 -24.48 -2.65
CA ILE A 282 5.80 -25.66 -1.78
C ILE A 282 7.05 -25.63 -0.90
N GLN A 283 6.97 -26.16 0.33
CA GLN A 283 8.15 -26.31 1.17
C GLN A 283 9.05 -27.41 0.64
N LEU A 284 10.35 -27.31 0.93
CA LEU A 284 11.34 -28.31 0.51
C LEU A 284 11.09 -29.68 1.15
N ASP A 285 10.41 -29.73 2.30
CA ASP A 285 9.96 -30.96 2.96
C ASP A 285 8.74 -31.62 2.26
N GLY A 286 8.23 -31.00 1.18
CA GLY A 286 7.08 -31.48 0.41
C GLY A 286 5.73 -31.12 1.00
N LYS A 287 5.68 -30.43 2.14
CA LYS A 287 4.43 -29.96 2.75
C LYS A 287 3.99 -28.62 2.18
N GLU A 288 2.73 -28.30 2.41
CA GLU A 288 2.17 -26.99 2.08
C GLU A 288 2.49 -25.96 3.15
N LEU A 289 2.62 -24.70 2.74
CA LEU A 289 2.88 -23.62 3.67
C LEU A 289 1.64 -23.36 4.54
N ASN A 290 1.83 -23.44 5.85
CA ASN A 290 0.87 -22.91 6.82
C ASN A 290 0.94 -21.36 6.87
N LEU A 291 0.05 -20.74 7.66
CA LEU A 291 -0.01 -19.28 7.80
C LEU A 291 1.33 -18.67 8.24
N PHE A 292 2.00 -19.26 9.23
CA PHE A 292 3.28 -18.74 9.73
C PHE A 292 4.40 -18.87 8.69
N GLY A 293 4.49 -19.99 7.98
CA GLY A 293 5.44 -20.17 6.89
C GLY A 293 5.16 -19.24 5.70
N ALA A 294 3.89 -18.96 5.41
CA ALA A 294 3.51 -17.99 4.38
C ALA A 294 3.87 -16.56 4.79
N PHE A 295 3.72 -16.23 6.07
CA PHE A 295 4.09 -14.93 6.65
C PHE A 295 5.61 -14.73 6.72
N SER A 296 6.37 -15.74 7.18
CA SER A 296 7.84 -15.66 7.24
C SER A 296 8.45 -15.48 5.85
N ARG A 297 7.85 -16.09 4.82
CA ARG A 297 8.19 -15.85 3.42
C ARG A 297 7.98 -14.38 3.00
N GLN A 298 7.04 -13.64 3.60
CA GLN A 298 6.90 -12.19 3.34
C GLN A 298 8.06 -11.39 3.91
N GLY A 299 8.56 -11.76 5.10
CA GLY A 299 9.76 -11.15 5.69
C GLY A 299 10.99 -11.24 4.77
N GLY A 300 11.10 -12.34 4.02
CA GLY A 300 12.14 -12.50 3.01
C GLY A 300 12.11 -11.46 1.88
N TYR A 301 10.96 -10.87 1.55
CA TYR A 301 10.90 -9.74 0.60
C TYR A 301 11.52 -8.47 1.18
N GLY A 302 11.37 -8.23 2.49
CA GLY A 302 12.08 -7.15 3.17
C GLY A 302 13.60 -7.31 3.05
N ALA A 303 14.11 -8.52 3.28
CA ALA A 303 15.53 -8.85 3.08
C ALA A 303 15.98 -8.67 1.62
N GLY A 304 15.14 -9.01 0.64
CA GLY A 304 15.42 -8.79 -0.78
C GLY A 304 15.57 -7.32 -1.16
N ILE A 305 14.75 -6.44 -0.56
CA ILE A 305 14.89 -4.99 -0.72
C ILE A 305 16.16 -4.49 -0.02
N ALA A 306 16.39 -4.91 1.23
CA ALA A 306 17.56 -4.52 2.02
C ALA A 306 18.90 -4.92 1.37
N THR A 307 18.92 -5.99 0.59
CA THR A 307 20.08 -6.44 -0.20
C THR A 307 20.18 -5.76 -1.58
N GLY A 308 19.51 -4.62 -1.78
CA GLY A 308 19.57 -3.86 -3.04
C GLY A 308 18.98 -4.61 -4.23
N MET A 309 17.92 -5.39 -4.01
CA MET A 309 17.26 -6.27 -4.99
C MET A 309 18.10 -7.47 -5.46
N LEU A 310 19.38 -7.57 -5.07
CA LEU A 310 20.24 -8.70 -5.42
C LEU A 310 19.63 -10.03 -4.95
N GLY A 311 19.02 -10.06 -3.77
CA GLY A 311 18.33 -11.23 -3.23
C GLY A 311 17.19 -11.75 -4.12
N PHE A 312 16.54 -10.88 -4.90
CA PHE A 312 15.53 -11.28 -5.89
C PHE A 312 16.16 -11.79 -7.19
N LEU A 313 17.24 -11.13 -7.64
CA LEU A 313 17.98 -11.50 -8.85
C LEU A 313 18.64 -12.89 -8.73
N GLN A 314 18.87 -13.39 -7.51
CA GLN A 314 19.37 -14.75 -7.26
C GLN A 314 18.63 -15.84 -8.06
N ILE A 315 17.35 -15.65 -8.33
CA ILE A 315 16.56 -16.54 -9.18
C ILE A 315 17.16 -16.81 -10.57
N LEU A 316 17.98 -15.90 -11.09
CA LEU A 316 18.59 -15.97 -12.41
C LEU A 316 19.80 -16.91 -12.44
N TRP A 317 20.44 -17.22 -11.31
CA TRP A 317 21.62 -18.09 -11.27
C TRP A 317 21.54 -19.23 -10.25
N ASP A 318 20.58 -19.19 -9.32
CA ASP A 318 20.38 -20.25 -8.33
C ASP A 318 19.93 -21.58 -8.99
N PRO A 319 20.53 -22.73 -8.62
CA PRO A 319 20.20 -24.02 -9.22
C PRO A 319 18.74 -24.42 -9.09
N ASN A 320 18.04 -24.09 -7.99
CA ASN A 320 16.63 -24.41 -7.84
C ASN A 320 15.71 -23.21 -8.18
N ARG A 321 16.27 -22.16 -8.79
CA ARG A 321 15.60 -20.86 -9.04
C ARG A 321 14.94 -20.31 -7.76
N GLN A 322 15.62 -20.43 -6.63
CA GLN A 322 15.18 -19.85 -5.37
C GLN A 322 15.67 -18.40 -5.27
N ALA A 323 14.75 -17.49 -4.94
CA ALA A 323 15.10 -16.14 -4.51
C ALA A 323 15.29 -16.10 -2.98
N ILE A 324 15.78 -15.00 -2.42
CA ILE A 324 16.05 -14.87 -0.98
C ILE A 324 14.83 -15.19 -0.11
N GLN A 325 13.64 -14.77 -0.51
CA GLN A 325 12.39 -15.09 0.20
C GLN A 325 12.05 -16.59 0.16
N ASP A 326 12.44 -17.27 -0.91
CA ASP A 326 12.22 -18.71 -1.03
C ASP A 326 13.16 -19.46 -0.08
N LYS A 327 14.41 -19.00 0.04
CA LYS A 327 15.42 -19.56 0.95
C LYS A 327 15.08 -19.36 2.43
N VAL A 328 14.63 -18.15 2.81
CA VAL A 328 14.22 -17.83 4.19
C VAL A 328 13.10 -18.74 4.68
N ALA A 329 12.17 -19.12 3.80
CA ALA A 329 11.04 -19.96 4.15
C ALA A 329 11.24 -21.45 3.81
N SER A 330 12.44 -21.86 3.35
CA SER A 330 12.72 -23.22 2.85
C SER A 330 11.67 -23.70 1.84
N THR A 331 11.42 -22.89 0.81
CA THR A 331 10.42 -23.14 -0.23
C THR A 331 11.01 -23.15 -1.64
N VAL A 332 10.28 -23.75 -2.56
CA VAL A 332 10.56 -23.68 -4.00
C VAL A 332 9.26 -23.43 -4.77
N VAL A 333 9.38 -22.79 -5.95
CA VAL A 333 8.24 -22.54 -6.82
C VAL A 333 8.25 -23.54 -7.98
N ILE A 334 7.26 -24.43 -7.98
CA ILE A 334 7.11 -25.48 -8.99
C ILE A 334 6.11 -25.08 -10.07
N ARG A 335 6.27 -25.69 -11.24
CA ARG A 335 5.35 -25.56 -12.38
C ARG A 335 4.38 -26.74 -12.40
N LEU A 336 3.09 -26.43 -12.37
CA LEU A 336 2.03 -27.42 -12.41
C LEU A 336 1.76 -27.90 -13.85
N GLY A 337 1.28 -29.14 -13.97
CA GLY A 337 0.91 -29.74 -15.26
C GLY A 337 2.09 -30.08 -16.17
N LYS A 338 3.27 -30.30 -15.60
CA LYS A 338 4.44 -30.83 -16.29
C LYS A 338 4.92 -32.10 -15.59
N ALA A 339 5.28 -33.11 -16.37
CA ALA A 339 5.82 -34.36 -15.86
C ALA A 339 7.18 -34.12 -15.17
N LYS A 340 7.48 -34.95 -14.16
CA LYS A 340 8.81 -35.01 -13.55
C LYS A 340 9.83 -35.44 -14.60
N ARG A 341 11.05 -34.92 -14.46
CA ARG A 341 12.19 -35.31 -15.28
C ARG A 341 13.20 -36.09 -14.43
N PRO A 342 13.97 -37.01 -15.04
CA PRO A 342 15.05 -37.69 -14.34
C PRO A 342 16.12 -36.69 -13.88
N LEU A 343 16.84 -37.05 -12.81
CA LEU A 343 17.94 -36.26 -12.25
C LEU A 343 19.28 -36.51 -12.95
N THR A 344 19.29 -37.39 -13.93
CA THR A 344 20.47 -37.77 -14.72
C THR A 344 20.04 -37.97 -16.18
N HIS A 345 21.02 -37.98 -17.07
CA HIS A 345 20.82 -38.17 -18.51
C HIS A 345 20.36 -39.59 -18.85
#